data_AF-A0A395TBJ7-F1
#
_entry.id   AF-A0A395TBJ7-F1
#
_cell.length_a   1.000
_cell.length_b   1.000
_cell.length_c   1.000
_cell.angle_alpha   90.00
_cell.angle_beta   90.00
_cell.angle_gamma   90.00
#
_symmetry.space_group_name_H-M   'P 1'
#
loop_
_entity.id
_entity.type
_entity.pdbx_description
1 polymer ?
#
loop_
_entity_poly.entity_id
_entity_poly.type
_entity_poly.pdbx_seq_one_letter_code
_entity_poly.pdbx_strand_id
1 'polypeptide(L)'
;MKEGMMTKNENNNMADMGIAERLKSAILNKGTYEEMSEMTGISVSTLVRISSGKTEPKLSDIIKISNVTERSMDWICYGEAMDQKQHADDTFVAAADGTDYETNEAHRYVIWNLRTLDKQDIQSIAKQVKALSSYRFTFRQQAKELAVASLIRAIANEEKEKFEKVKEELIKDFGTTNEEIESIIKKAKT
;
A
#
# COMPACT_ATOMS: atom_id res chain seq x y z
N MET A 1 4.40 13.34 55.68
CA MET A 1 5.06 13.40 54.35
C MET A 1 5.75 12.09 54.07
N LYS A 2 5.12 11.22 53.30
CA LYS A 2 5.71 10.07 52.61
C LYS A 2 4.94 9.90 51.31
N GLU A 3 5.27 10.73 50.32
CA GLU A 3 4.88 10.45 48.93
C GLU A 3 5.89 9.43 48.40
N GLY A 4 5.48 8.16 48.48
CA GLY A 4 6.15 7.06 47.81
C GLY A 4 5.60 6.91 46.39
N MET A 5 6.50 7.01 45.43
CA MET A 5 6.52 6.37 44.10
C MET A 5 5.24 5.65 43.62
N MET A 6 4.72 6.10 42.47
CA MET A 6 4.28 5.22 41.37
C MET A 6 4.69 5.90 40.05
N THR A 7 5.91 5.60 39.58
CA THR A 7 6.23 4.72 38.44
C THR A 7 5.67 5.19 37.09
N LYS A 8 6.54 5.87 36.34
CA LYS A 8 6.53 5.96 34.87
C LYS A 8 6.51 4.54 34.29
N ASN A 9 5.36 4.01 33.85
CA ASN A 9 5.31 2.81 33.00
C ASN A 9 3.94 2.55 32.33
N GLU A 10 3.32 3.53 31.67
CA GLU A 10 2.01 3.31 31.01
C GLU A 10 2.00 3.39 29.48
N ASN A 11 3.11 3.64 28.80
CA ASN A 11 3.10 3.88 27.34
C ASN A 11 3.51 2.69 26.45
N ASN A 12 3.58 1.45 26.96
CA ASN A 12 4.20 0.34 26.21
C ASN A 12 3.29 -0.86 25.88
N ASN A 13 1.97 -0.74 25.92
CA ASN A 13 1.11 -1.89 25.62
C ASN A 13 -0.31 -1.56 25.12
N MET A 14 -0.49 -0.48 24.37
CA MET A 14 -1.78 -0.21 23.73
C MET A 14 -1.76 -0.86 22.35
N ALA A 15 -2.48 -1.97 22.22
CA ALA A 15 -2.75 -2.57 20.92
C ALA A 15 -3.58 -1.60 20.06
N ASP A 16 -3.65 -1.84 18.75
CA ASP A 16 -4.40 -1.01 17.80
C ASP A 16 -5.84 -0.74 18.31
N MET A 17 -6.06 0.51 18.74
CA MET A 17 -7.32 0.96 19.34
C MET A 17 -8.49 0.86 18.34
N GLY A 18 -8.22 1.01 17.04
CA GLY A 18 -9.24 0.88 16.01
C GLY A 18 -9.76 -0.56 15.91
N ILE A 19 -8.87 -1.55 15.94
CA ILE A 19 -9.25 -2.96 15.95
C ILE A 19 -10.03 -3.30 17.24
N ALA A 20 -9.58 -2.80 18.38
CA ALA A 20 -10.24 -3.01 19.67
C ALA A 20 -11.68 -2.48 19.69
N GLU A 21 -11.91 -1.26 19.18
CA GLU A 21 -13.25 -0.67 19.09
C GLU A 21 -14.17 -1.43 18.14
N ARG A 22 -13.66 -1.91 17.01
CA ARG A 22 -14.43 -2.71 16.05
C ARG A 22 -14.77 -4.08 16.60
N LEU A 23 -13.83 -4.74 17.28
CA LEU A 23 -14.09 -6.00 17.98
C LEU A 23 -15.16 -5.82 19.06
N LYS A 24 -15.03 -4.78 19.89
CA LYS A 24 -16.02 -4.43 20.91
C LYS A 24 -17.41 -4.26 20.29
N SER A 25 -17.49 -3.50 19.20
CA SER A 25 -18.73 -3.22 18.50
C SER A 25 -19.34 -4.49 17.88
N ALA A 26 -18.52 -5.33 17.23
CA ALA A 26 -18.98 -6.59 16.64
C ALA A 26 -19.57 -7.53 17.70
N ILE A 27 -18.88 -7.67 18.83
CA ILE A 27 -19.32 -8.52 19.95
C ILE A 27 -20.63 -8.00 20.53
N LEU A 28 -20.66 -6.73 20.94
CA LEU A 28 -21.82 -6.15 21.65
C LEU A 28 -23.06 -5.99 20.77
N ASN A 29 -22.90 -5.95 19.44
CA ASN A 29 -24.02 -5.97 18.50
C ASN A 29 -24.62 -7.38 18.33
N LYS A 30 -23.85 -8.45 18.60
CA LYS A 30 -24.32 -9.84 18.51
C LYS A 30 -24.87 -10.34 19.85
N GLY A 31 -24.31 -9.87 20.97
CA GLY A 31 -24.69 -10.30 22.33
C GLY A 31 -23.72 -9.81 23.40
N THR A 32 -23.73 -10.45 24.57
CA THR A 32 -22.80 -10.15 25.67
C THR A 32 -21.44 -10.85 25.48
N TYR A 33 -20.45 -10.49 26.29
CA TYR A 33 -19.15 -11.19 26.26
C TYR A 33 -19.27 -12.65 26.72
N GLU A 34 -20.20 -12.93 27.62
CA GLU A 34 -20.52 -14.28 28.10
C GLU A 34 -21.10 -15.14 26.97
N GLU A 35 -22.12 -14.63 26.27
CA GLU A 35 -22.71 -15.31 25.11
C GLU A 35 -21.68 -15.50 23.98
N MET A 36 -20.85 -14.49 23.75
CA MET A 36 -19.76 -14.57 22.77
C MET A 36 -18.71 -15.61 23.15
N SER A 37 -18.40 -15.74 24.44
CA SER A 37 -17.48 -16.77 24.96
C SER A 37 -18.03 -18.16 24.71
N GLU A 38 -19.33 -18.39 24.92
CA GLU A 38 -20.00 -19.65 24.63
C GLU A 38 -19.97 -20.00 23.14
N MET A 39 -20.25 -19.02 22.26
CA MET A 39 -20.29 -19.26 20.82
C MET A 39 -18.91 -19.47 20.19
N THR A 40 -17.85 -18.83 20.72
CA THR A 40 -16.50 -18.87 20.10
C THR A 40 -15.50 -19.76 20.84
N GLY A 41 -15.80 -20.12 22.09
CA GLY A 41 -14.87 -20.77 23.00
C GLY A 41 -13.68 -19.88 23.42
N ILE A 42 -13.77 -18.55 23.22
CA ILE A 42 -12.78 -17.59 23.70
C ILE A 42 -13.19 -17.13 25.09
N SER A 43 -12.27 -17.16 26.07
CA SER A 43 -12.62 -16.73 27.42
C SER A 43 -13.10 -15.27 27.47
N VAL A 44 -14.10 -14.99 28.33
CA VAL A 44 -14.62 -13.65 28.58
C VAL A 44 -13.50 -12.64 28.88
N SER A 45 -12.52 -13.03 29.71
CA SER A 45 -11.37 -12.17 30.04
C SER A 45 -10.54 -11.80 28.81
N THR A 46 -10.32 -12.76 27.89
CA THR A 46 -9.64 -12.50 26.62
C THR A 46 -10.45 -11.52 25.77
N LEU A 47 -11.76 -11.75 25.61
CA LEU A 47 -12.64 -10.88 24.83
C LEU A 47 -12.63 -9.44 25.35
N VAL A 48 -12.69 -9.26 26.67
CA VAL A 48 -12.62 -7.94 27.30
C VAL A 48 -11.26 -7.27 27.08
N ARG A 49 -10.15 -8.02 27.20
CA ARG A 49 -8.80 -7.47 26.98
C ARG A 49 -8.55 -7.03 25.55
N ILE A 50 -8.96 -7.81 24.56
CA ILE A 50 -8.80 -7.44 23.14
C ILE A 50 -9.73 -6.29 22.75
N SER A 51 -10.95 -6.27 23.29
CA SER A 51 -11.95 -5.21 23.03
C SER A 51 -11.65 -3.89 23.76
N SER A 52 -10.71 -3.90 24.71
CA SER A 52 -10.24 -2.70 25.41
C SER A 52 -8.85 -2.25 24.98
N GLY A 53 -8.26 -2.87 23.95
CA GLY A 53 -6.92 -2.53 23.45
C GLY A 53 -5.79 -2.89 24.41
N LYS A 54 -6.08 -3.59 25.52
CA LYS A 54 -5.06 -4.03 26.49
C LYS A 54 -4.15 -5.13 25.95
N THR A 55 -4.58 -5.83 24.89
CA THR A 55 -3.83 -6.92 24.30
C THR A 55 -4.22 -7.04 22.82
N GLU A 56 -3.22 -7.30 21.99
CA GLU A 56 -3.45 -7.52 20.57
C GLU A 56 -4.21 -8.84 20.36
N PRO A 57 -5.31 -8.83 19.57
CA PRO A 57 -6.07 -10.03 19.28
C PRO A 57 -5.25 -10.98 18.40
N LYS A 58 -5.31 -12.27 18.70
CA LYS A 58 -4.75 -13.28 17.80
C LYS A 58 -5.61 -13.39 16.56
N LEU A 59 -5.00 -13.67 15.41
CA LEU A 59 -5.73 -13.91 14.16
C LEU A 59 -6.79 -15.01 14.31
N SER A 60 -6.50 -16.07 15.07
CA SER A 60 -7.46 -17.13 15.37
C SER A 60 -8.72 -16.63 16.09
N ASP A 61 -8.57 -15.64 16.97
CA ASP A 61 -9.68 -15.07 17.74
C ASP A 61 -10.52 -14.15 16.84
N ILE A 62 -9.87 -13.37 15.97
CA ILE A 62 -10.53 -12.54 14.96
C ILE A 62 -11.39 -13.40 14.03
N ILE A 63 -10.88 -14.53 13.53
CA ILE A 63 -11.62 -15.45 12.65
C ILE A 63 -12.88 -15.97 13.35
N LYS A 64 -12.76 -16.41 14.60
CA LYS A 64 -13.88 -16.95 15.37
C LYS A 64 -14.96 -15.89 15.60
N ILE A 65 -14.57 -14.68 16.00
CA ILE A 65 -15.49 -13.57 16.24
C ILE A 65 -16.15 -13.14 14.91
N SER A 66 -15.40 -13.03 13.83
CA SER A 66 -15.88 -12.74 12.46
C SER A 66 -17.01 -13.70 12.06
N ASN A 67 -16.77 -15.01 12.20
CA ASN A 67 -17.74 -16.04 11.81
C ASN A 67 -19.07 -15.94 12.60
N VAL A 68 -19.01 -15.66 13.90
CA VAL A 68 -20.22 -15.63 14.75
C VAL A 68 -20.95 -14.29 14.63
N THR A 69 -20.22 -13.19 14.50
CA THR A 69 -20.79 -11.84 14.39
C THR A 69 -21.24 -11.49 12.98
N GLU A 70 -20.99 -12.37 12.00
CA GLU A 70 -21.29 -12.17 10.57
C GLU A 70 -20.66 -10.88 10.02
N ARG A 71 -19.51 -10.48 10.59
CA ARG A 71 -18.70 -9.35 10.15
C ARG A 71 -17.49 -9.87 9.41
N SER A 72 -17.11 -9.23 8.30
CA SER A 72 -15.91 -9.63 7.57
C SER A 72 -14.65 -9.40 8.42
N MET A 73 -13.67 -10.27 8.24
CA MET A 73 -12.35 -10.11 8.86
C MET A 73 -11.71 -8.78 8.45
N ASP A 74 -11.86 -8.41 7.18
CA ASP A 74 -11.35 -7.15 6.64
C ASP A 74 -11.94 -5.94 7.36
N TRP A 75 -13.22 -5.97 7.71
CA TRP A 75 -13.84 -4.90 8.48
C TRP A 75 -13.28 -4.84 9.90
N ILE A 76 -13.12 -5.98 10.57
CA ILE A 76 -12.56 -6.02 11.93
C ILE A 76 -11.13 -5.45 11.93
N CYS A 77 -10.32 -5.83 10.95
CA CYS A 77 -8.92 -5.41 10.85
C CYS A 77 -8.77 -3.96 10.36
N TYR A 78 -9.56 -3.53 9.39
CA TYR A 78 -9.30 -2.29 8.62
C TYR A 78 -10.46 -1.29 8.59
N GLY A 79 -11.62 -1.61 9.16
CA GLY A 79 -12.79 -0.72 9.17
C GLY A 79 -13.67 -0.83 7.92
N GLU A 80 -14.54 0.16 7.72
CA GLU A 80 -15.42 0.20 6.55
C GLU A 80 -14.59 0.32 5.27
N ALA A 81 -15.12 -0.14 4.13
CA ALA A 81 -14.44 -0.07 2.83
C ALA A 81 -14.00 1.36 2.43
N MET A 82 -14.57 2.38 3.07
CA MET A 82 -14.20 3.79 2.95
C MET A 82 -12.82 4.11 3.59
N ASP A 83 -12.41 3.38 4.63
CA ASP A 83 -11.11 3.56 5.32
C ASP A 83 -9.97 2.82 4.59
N GLN A 84 -10.30 1.71 3.91
CA GLN A 84 -9.39 1.06 2.95
C GLN A 84 -9.10 1.94 1.73
N LYS A 85 -10.02 2.83 1.39
CA LYS A 85 -9.90 3.82 0.31
C LYS A 85 -8.78 4.82 0.62
N GLN A 86 -8.73 5.31 1.86
CA GLN A 86 -7.71 6.27 2.29
C GLN A 86 -6.29 5.68 2.27
N HIS A 87 -6.13 4.40 2.67
CA HIS A 87 -4.82 3.76 2.69
C HIS A 87 -4.34 3.33 1.29
N ALA A 88 -5.26 2.95 0.39
CA ALA A 88 -4.97 2.75 -1.03
C ALA A 88 -4.62 4.06 -1.74
N ASP A 89 -5.32 5.15 -1.40
CA ASP A 89 -5.05 6.50 -1.90
C ASP A 89 -3.66 6.99 -1.44
N ASP A 90 -3.29 6.80 -0.17
CA ASP A 90 -1.98 7.22 0.39
C ASP A 90 -0.79 6.45 -0.21
N THR A 91 -0.96 5.15 -0.48
CA THR A 91 0.10 4.30 -1.08
C THR A 91 0.36 4.66 -2.55
N PHE A 92 -0.65 5.22 -3.25
CA PHE A 92 -0.56 5.57 -4.67
C PHE A 92 -0.07 7.01 -4.90
N VAL A 93 -0.50 7.97 -4.08
CA VAL A 93 -0.02 9.37 -4.14
C VAL A 93 1.51 9.44 -3.97
N ALA A 94 2.09 8.56 -3.15
CA ALA A 94 3.53 8.46 -2.95
C ALA A 94 4.31 7.84 -4.14
N ALA A 95 3.66 7.07 -5.02
CA ALA A 95 4.32 6.28 -6.06
C ALA A 95 4.32 6.91 -7.46
N ALA A 96 3.49 7.94 -7.71
CA ALA A 96 3.18 8.39 -9.07
C ALA A 96 3.50 9.87 -9.39
N ASP A 97 4.14 10.62 -8.48
CA ASP A 97 4.55 12.02 -8.73
C ASP A 97 3.38 12.94 -9.14
N GLY A 98 2.27 12.83 -8.41
CA GLY A 98 1.08 13.69 -8.56
C GLY A 98 0.21 13.35 -9.78
N THR A 99 -0.79 12.49 -9.59
CA THR A 99 -1.85 12.27 -10.58
C THR A 99 -2.92 13.36 -10.52
N ASP A 100 -3.44 13.75 -11.69
CA ASP A 100 -4.55 14.70 -11.81
C ASP A 100 -5.90 14.08 -11.35
N TYR A 101 -6.89 14.94 -11.14
CA TYR A 101 -8.22 14.54 -10.65
C TYR A 101 -8.91 13.53 -11.59
N GLU A 102 -8.80 13.70 -12.91
CA GLU A 102 -9.45 12.82 -13.88
C GLU A 102 -8.84 11.42 -13.86
N THR A 103 -7.51 11.33 -13.76
CA THR A 103 -6.79 10.05 -13.59
C THR A 103 -7.23 9.32 -12.32
N ASN A 104 -7.39 10.05 -11.21
CA ASN A 104 -7.83 9.47 -9.95
C ASN A 104 -9.29 8.99 -10.00
N GLU A 105 -10.18 9.76 -10.63
CA GLU A 105 -11.58 9.36 -10.85
C GLU A 105 -11.69 8.13 -11.75
N ALA A 106 -10.93 8.09 -12.86
CA ALA A 106 -10.92 6.94 -13.75
C ALA A 106 -10.41 5.68 -13.05
N HIS A 107 -9.36 5.80 -12.24
CA HIS A 107 -8.85 4.69 -11.43
C HIS A 107 -9.92 4.17 -10.47
N ARG A 108 -10.54 5.06 -9.69
CA ARG A 108 -11.63 4.71 -8.77
C ARG A 108 -12.76 4.02 -9.52
N TYR A 109 -13.21 4.59 -10.63
CA TYR A 109 -14.26 4.02 -11.45
C TYR A 109 -13.92 2.58 -11.89
N VAL A 110 -12.71 2.34 -12.38
CA VAL A 110 -12.27 1.01 -12.81
C VAL A 110 -12.27 0.03 -11.64
N ILE A 111 -11.65 0.38 -10.51
CA ILE A 111 -11.60 -0.49 -9.31
C ILE A 111 -13.02 -0.87 -8.86
N TRP A 112 -13.93 0.11 -8.76
CA TRP A 112 -15.29 -0.11 -8.27
C TRP A 112 -16.15 -0.96 -9.21
N ASN A 113 -15.95 -0.84 -10.52
CA ASN A 113 -16.76 -1.53 -11.51
C ASN A 113 -16.16 -2.88 -11.93
N LEU A 114 -14.88 -3.17 -11.68
CA LEU A 114 -14.30 -4.48 -11.99
C LEU A 114 -15.08 -5.64 -11.35
N ARG A 115 -15.64 -5.45 -10.15
CA ARG A 115 -16.45 -6.48 -9.45
C ARG A 115 -17.81 -6.75 -10.09
N THR A 116 -18.31 -5.84 -10.93
CA THR A 116 -19.62 -5.98 -11.59
C THR A 116 -19.50 -6.65 -12.95
N LEU A 117 -18.26 -6.91 -13.40
CA LEU A 117 -17.99 -7.56 -14.68
C LEU A 117 -17.98 -9.07 -14.55
N ASP A 118 -18.23 -9.75 -15.66
CA ASP A 118 -18.12 -11.20 -15.70
C ASP A 118 -16.65 -11.66 -15.78
N LYS A 119 -16.43 -12.96 -15.62
CA LYS A 119 -15.07 -13.54 -15.63
C LYS A 119 -14.33 -13.33 -16.95
N GLN A 120 -15.02 -13.29 -18.09
CA GLN A 120 -14.42 -13.17 -19.42
C GLN A 120 -13.99 -11.72 -19.69
N ASP A 121 -14.78 -10.76 -19.23
CA ASP A 121 -14.47 -9.33 -19.27
C ASP A 121 -13.26 -9.01 -18.40
N ILE A 122 -13.22 -9.51 -17.17
CA ILE A 122 -12.08 -9.34 -16.26
C ILE A 122 -10.79 -9.90 -16.88
N GLN A 123 -10.86 -11.10 -17.48
CA GLN A 123 -9.72 -11.71 -18.18
C GLN A 123 -9.27 -10.89 -19.39
N SER A 124 -10.19 -10.27 -20.12
CA SER A 124 -9.89 -9.43 -21.27
C SER A 124 -9.23 -8.12 -20.84
N ILE A 125 -9.70 -7.49 -19.77
CA ILE A 125 -9.08 -6.30 -19.18
C ILE A 125 -7.66 -6.63 -18.69
N ALA A 126 -7.45 -7.76 -18.02
CA ALA A 126 -6.13 -8.18 -17.57
C ALA A 126 -5.13 -8.33 -18.74
N LYS A 127 -5.57 -8.88 -19.88
CA LYS A 127 -4.76 -8.96 -21.10
C LYS A 127 -4.40 -7.57 -21.64
N GLN A 128 -5.37 -6.65 -21.67
CA GLN A 128 -5.15 -5.27 -22.13
C GLN A 128 -4.17 -4.53 -21.23
N VAL A 129 -4.35 -4.60 -19.91
CA VAL A 129 -3.42 -4.01 -18.92
C VAL A 129 -2.01 -4.57 -19.10
N LYS A 130 -1.87 -5.90 -19.29
CA LYS A 130 -0.57 -6.53 -19.54
C LYS A 130 0.07 -6.05 -20.85
N ALA A 131 -0.72 -5.88 -21.91
CA ALA A 131 -0.22 -5.40 -23.19
C ALA A 131 0.27 -3.94 -23.07
N LEU A 132 -0.53 -3.07 -22.43
CA LEU A 132 -0.17 -1.66 -22.23
C LEU A 132 1.05 -1.50 -21.32
N SER A 133 1.16 -2.30 -20.26
CA SER A 133 2.31 -2.24 -19.35
C SER A 133 3.59 -2.73 -20.02
N SER A 134 3.50 -3.82 -20.80
CA SER A 134 4.63 -4.35 -21.57
C SER A 134 5.05 -3.38 -22.67
N TYR A 135 4.10 -2.79 -23.39
CA TYR A 135 4.40 -1.78 -24.42
C TYR A 135 5.07 -0.55 -23.83
N ARG A 136 4.55 -0.01 -22.72
CA ARG A 136 5.16 1.13 -22.03
C ARG A 136 6.56 0.81 -21.53
N PHE A 137 6.78 -0.40 -21.01
CA PHE A 137 8.11 -0.85 -20.60
C PHE A 137 9.07 -0.91 -21.80
N THR A 138 8.69 -1.57 -22.90
CA THR A 138 9.53 -1.67 -24.10
C THR A 138 9.83 -0.30 -24.71
N PHE A 139 8.83 0.58 -24.82
CA PHE A 139 9.01 1.94 -25.31
C PHE A 139 9.95 2.74 -24.42
N ARG A 140 9.80 2.65 -23.09
CA ARG A 140 10.68 3.33 -22.14
C ARG A 140 12.12 2.84 -22.25
N GLN A 141 12.35 1.54 -22.46
CA GLN A 141 13.68 0.99 -22.68
C GLN A 141 14.30 1.48 -23.99
N GLN A 142 13.54 1.49 -25.09
CA GLN A 142 14.02 2.04 -26.38
C GLN A 142 14.35 3.55 -26.28
N ALA A 143 13.50 4.31 -25.59
CA ALA A 143 13.75 5.73 -25.34
C ALA A 143 15.02 5.94 -24.49
N LYS A 144 15.22 5.11 -23.44
CA LYS A 144 16.45 5.12 -22.63
C LYS A 144 17.67 4.80 -23.48
N GLU A 145 17.62 3.79 -24.33
CA GLU A 145 18.73 3.43 -25.24
C GLU A 145 19.10 4.58 -26.18
N LEU A 146 18.10 5.27 -26.75
CA LEU A 146 18.32 6.45 -27.58
C LEU A 146 18.94 7.61 -26.81
N ALA A 147 18.48 7.86 -25.58
CA ALA A 147 19.05 8.88 -24.70
C ALA A 147 20.51 8.55 -24.33
N VAL A 148 20.82 7.30 -24.01
CA VAL A 148 22.20 6.83 -23.78
C VAL A 148 23.08 7.04 -25.03
N ALA A 149 22.58 6.68 -26.21
CA ALA A 149 23.30 6.92 -27.47
C ALA A 149 23.49 8.42 -27.78
N SER A 150 22.55 9.27 -27.37
CA SER A 150 22.67 10.73 -27.46
C SER A 150 23.75 11.26 -26.50
N LEU A 151 23.79 10.74 -25.27
CA LEU A 151 24.80 11.09 -24.27
C LEU A 151 26.20 10.74 -24.77
N ILE A 152 26.38 9.53 -25.33
CA ILE A 152 27.67 9.08 -25.89
C ILE A 152 28.12 10.01 -27.03
N ARG A 153 27.20 10.40 -27.94
CA ARG A 153 27.51 11.34 -29.02
C ARG A 153 27.89 12.73 -28.50
N ALA A 154 27.20 13.22 -27.47
CA ALA A 154 27.53 14.50 -26.85
C ALA A 154 28.93 14.47 -26.20
N ILE A 155 29.33 13.34 -25.61
CA ILE A 155 30.70 13.14 -25.10
C ILE A 155 31.72 13.17 -26.24
N ALA A 156 31.47 12.43 -27.32
CA ALA A 156 32.39 12.33 -28.46
C ALA A 156 32.58 13.66 -29.19
N ASN A 157 31.54 14.47 -29.29
CA ASN A 157 31.57 15.79 -29.93
C ASN A 157 31.95 16.95 -28.99
N GLU A 158 32.24 16.65 -27.71
CA GLU A 158 32.52 17.65 -26.66
C GLU A 158 31.38 18.68 -26.45
N GLU A 159 30.13 18.29 -26.72
CA GLU A 159 28.91 19.11 -26.59
C GLU A 159 28.45 19.18 -25.13
N LYS A 160 29.14 19.99 -24.29
CA LYS A 160 28.89 20.08 -22.83
C LYS A 160 27.44 20.38 -22.44
N GLU A 161 26.79 21.32 -23.12
CA GLU A 161 25.40 21.71 -22.80
C GLU A 161 24.42 20.55 -23.05
N LYS A 162 24.59 19.85 -24.17
CA LYS A 162 23.76 18.70 -24.51
C LYS A 162 24.04 17.50 -23.62
N PHE A 163 25.30 17.32 -23.21
CA PHE A 163 25.69 16.30 -22.25
C PHE A 163 24.92 16.46 -20.92
N GLU A 164 24.94 17.64 -20.31
CA GLU A 164 24.22 17.86 -19.03
C GLU A 164 22.71 17.70 -19.19
N LYS A 165 22.14 18.19 -20.29
CA LYS A 165 20.70 18.04 -20.57
C LYS A 165 20.27 16.58 -20.68
N VAL A 166 21.00 15.77 -21.44
CA VAL A 166 20.68 14.34 -21.63
C VAL A 166 20.96 13.54 -20.34
N LYS A 167 21.96 13.94 -19.56
CA LYS A 167 22.26 13.36 -18.26
C LYS A 167 21.12 13.59 -17.27
N GLU A 168 20.60 14.81 -17.17
CA GLU A 168 19.44 15.13 -16.34
C GLU A 168 18.20 14.35 -16.77
N GLU A 169 17.95 14.25 -18.08
CA GLU A 169 16.87 13.44 -18.65
C GLU A 169 16.99 11.96 -18.23
N LEU A 170 18.18 11.37 -18.32
CA LEU A 170 18.44 9.98 -17.90
C LEU A 170 18.17 9.73 -16.42
N ILE A 171 18.50 10.68 -15.55
CA ILE A 171 18.28 10.57 -14.10
C ILE A 171 16.79 10.74 -13.78
N LYS A 172 16.18 11.81 -14.29
CA LYS A 172 14.82 12.20 -13.90
C LYS A 172 13.75 11.31 -14.53
N ASP A 173 13.84 11.07 -15.84
CA ASP A 173 12.76 10.45 -16.61
C ASP A 173 12.95 8.93 -16.70
N PHE A 174 14.18 8.45 -16.56
CA PHE A 174 14.52 7.02 -16.66
C PHE A 174 15.05 6.41 -15.36
N GLY A 175 15.20 7.19 -14.28
CA GLY A 175 15.67 6.71 -12.98
C GLY A 175 17.08 6.14 -13.02
N THR A 176 17.89 6.55 -14.00
CA THR A 176 19.27 6.07 -14.16
C THR A 176 20.12 6.62 -13.02
N THR A 177 20.86 5.76 -12.34
CA THR A 177 21.67 6.21 -11.19
C THR A 177 22.93 6.93 -11.65
N ASN A 178 23.53 7.75 -10.77
CA ASN A 178 24.80 8.40 -11.07
C ASN A 178 25.91 7.38 -11.37
N GLU A 179 25.91 6.24 -10.67
CA GLU A 179 26.87 5.13 -10.91
C GLU A 179 26.71 4.52 -12.31
N GLU A 180 25.47 4.33 -12.77
CA GLU A 180 25.18 3.85 -14.12
C GLU A 180 25.65 4.86 -15.18
N ILE A 181 25.47 6.16 -14.94
CA ILE A 181 25.95 7.23 -15.82
C ILE A 181 27.48 7.26 -15.90
N GLU A 182 28.18 7.14 -14.77
CA GLU A 182 29.63 7.06 -14.75
C GLU A 182 30.15 5.85 -15.54
N SER A 183 29.49 4.71 -15.42
CA SER A 183 29.78 3.51 -16.21
C SER A 183 29.63 3.74 -17.72
N ILE A 184 28.57 4.44 -18.13
CA ILE A 184 28.33 4.83 -19.53
C ILE A 184 29.45 5.77 -20.02
N ILE A 185 29.78 6.80 -19.25
CA ILE A 185 30.84 7.77 -19.59
C ILE A 185 32.19 7.06 -19.76
N LYS A 186 32.51 6.12 -18.86
CA LYS A 186 33.74 5.34 -18.94
C LYS A 186 33.79 4.52 -20.23
N LYS A 187 32.71 3.81 -20.57
CA LYS A 187 32.61 3.03 -21.82
C LYS A 187 32.69 3.90 -23.07
N ALA A 188 32.19 5.13 -23.03
CA ALA A 188 32.22 6.06 -24.16
C ALA A 188 33.62 6.61 -24.48
N LYS A 189 34.51 6.63 -23.49
CA LYS A 189 35.90 7.16 -23.60
C LYS A 189 36.94 6.06 -23.84
N THR A 190 36.53 4.80 -23.86
CA THR A 190 37.39 3.62 -24.12
C THR A 190 37.26 3.21 -25.57
#